data_AF-A0A0G0KAY1-F1
#
_entry.id   AF-A0A0G0KAY1-F1
#
_cell.length_a   1.000
_cell.length_b   1.000
_cell.length_c   1.000
_cell.angle_alpha   90.00
_cell.angle_beta   90.00
_cell.angle_gamma   90.00
#
_symmetry.space_group_name_H-M   'P 1'
#
loop_
_entity.id
_entity.type
_entity.pdbx_description
1 polymer ?
#
loop_
_entity_poly.entity_id
_entity_poly.type
_entity_poly.pdbx_seq_one_letter_code
_entity_poly.pdbx_strand_id
1 'polypeptide(L)'
;MSVTENLNQRPIGKFNFVSWEILGKIVICLIIFLIPLFFLPWTSNYLELNKQVLLSVLVFLASVFISVKYLSSGGLKLKPTIIDTSVITLVIVYGLSAAFSVSRYNSFWGWPSSIADSFTTLILLVLLYFLVVKFFHGKKNAVLFLSYLAASGFLAVLFNILQLFGNFIFPWDITKTITFNTIGTPYSVAIFSAVLLPLIITLILQATKIIRWLLYAAGLIILLGLVMINFAFAWIVLAIEMLLMFFIGMYVFGAKNRLLVVAPVVLLSVAIFFAWNRTRYVHVQLCQIQTVGNQ
;
A
#
# COMPACT_ATOMS: atom_id res chain seq x y z
N MET A 1 -11.32 70.79 -12.96
CA MET A 1 -12.52 69.98 -12.66
C MET A 1 -12.54 68.78 -13.61
N SER A 2 -11.84 67.71 -13.25
CA SER A 2 -12.11 66.33 -13.70
C SER A 2 -11.17 65.41 -12.95
N VAL A 3 -11.76 64.71 -12.00
CA VAL A 3 -11.14 63.83 -11.02
C VAL A 3 -10.58 62.61 -11.74
N THR A 4 -9.27 62.39 -11.63
CA THR A 4 -8.65 61.10 -11.96
C THR A 4 -9.09 60.08 -10.93
N GLU A 5 -10.06 59.26 -11.32
CA GLU A 5 -10.63 58.20 -10.51
C GLU A 5 -9.58 57.10 -10.32
N ASN A 6 -8.96 57.13 -9.15
CA ASN A 6 -8.05 56.12 -8.64
C ASN A 6 -8.86 54.84 -8.39
N LEU A 7 -8.90 53.93 -9.39
CA LEU A 7 -9.45 52.60 -9.21
C LEU A 7 -8.52 51.78 -8.32
N ASN A 8 -8.70 52.03 -7.03
CA ASN A 8 -8.26 51.28 -5.88
C ASN A 8 -8.58 49.80 -6.11
N GLN A 9 -7.58 49.02 -6.51
CA GLN A 9 -7.63 47.57 -6.57
C GLN A 9 -7.90 47.07 -5.16
N ARG A 10 -9.18 46.84 -4.84
CA ARG A 10 -9.57 46.19 -3.60
C ARG A 10 -8.96 44.79 -3.61
N PRO A 11 -8.20 44.38 -2.59
CA PRO A 11 -7.77 43.01 -2.47
C PRO A 11 -9.03 42.16 -2.35
N ILE A 12 -9.33 41.39 -3.40
CA ILE A 12 -10.39 40.38 -3.39
C ILE A 12 -10.11 39.55 -2.14
N GLY A 13 -11.07 39.60 -1.22
CA GLY A 13 -10.94 39.01 0.10
C GLY A 13 -10.39 37.60 -0.01
N LYS A 14 -9.35 37.32 0.77
CA LYS A 14 -8.87 35.96 1.03
C LYS A 14 -10.00 35.21 1.74
N PHE A 15 -11.01 34.78 0.99
CA PHE A 15 -11.91 33.76 1.44
C PHE A 15 -11.04 32.56 1.83
N ASN A 16 -11.22 32.05 3.04
CA ASN A 16 -10.67 30.79 3.51
C ASN A 16 -11.31 29.61 2.73
N PHE A 17 -11.21 29.61 1.40
CA PHE A 17 -11.48 28.44 0.60
C PHE A 17 -10.40 27.43 0.96
N VAL A 18 -10.82 26.32 1.56
CA VAL A 18 -10.02 25.11 1.62
C VAL A 18 -9.41 24.90 0.23
N SER A 19 -8.09 25.05 0.13
CA SER A 19 -7.43 24.94 -1.17
C SER A 19 -7.74 23.56 -1.74
N TRP A 20 -8.12 23.47 -3.02
CA TRP A 20 -8.38 22.21 -3.73
C TRP A 20 -7.25 21.17 -3.56
N GLU A 21 -6.04 21.66 -3.28
CA GLU A 21 -4.89 20.86 -2.89
C GLU A 21 -5.11 20.02 -1.62
N ILE A 22 -5.68 20.62 -0.57
CA ILE A 22 -5.94 19.95 0.71
C ILE A 22 -7.01 18.87 0.53
N LEU A 23 -8.07 19.16 -0.22
CA LEU A 23 -9.13 18.19 -0.52
C LEU A 23 -8.58 16.97 -1.26
N GLY A 24 -7.77 17.19 -2.31
CA GLY A 24 -7.12 16.10 -3.03
C GLY A 24 -6.19 15.25 -2.15
N LYS A 25 -5.42 15.88 -1.25
CA LYS A 25 -4.60 15.16 -0.26
C LYS A 25 -5.46 14.30 0.68
N ILE A 26 -6.57 14.83 1.19
CA ILE A 26 -7.47 14.08 2.07
C ILE A 26 -8.04 12.86 1.35
N VAL A 27 -8.50 13.02 0.10
CA VAL A 27 -9.01 11.89 -0.70
C VAL A 27 -7.94 10.82 -0.89
N ILE A 28 -6.71 11.20 -1.23
CA ILE A 28 -5.61 10.24 -1.41
C ILE A 28 -5.26 9.54 -0.09
N CYS A 29 -5.19 10.26 1.03
CA CYS A 29 -5.03 9.66 2.36
C CYS A 29 -6.14 8.65 2.67
N LEU A 30 -7.38 8.98 2.29
CA LEU A 30 -8.54 8.11 2.44
C LEU A 30 -8.41 6.85 1.57
N ILE A 31 -7.92 6.95 0.33
CA ILE A 31 -7.64 5.79 -0.53
C ILE A 31 -6.69 4.82 0.16
N ILE A 32 -5.53 5.30 0.59
CA ILE A 32 -4.46 4.47 1.16
C ILE A 32 -4.88 3.84 2.49
N PHE A 33 -5.67 4.58 3.26
CA PHE A 33 -6.16 4.11 4.53
C PHE A 33 -7.27 3.05 4.37
N LEU A 34 -8.23 3.27 3.45
CA LEU A 34 -9.35 2.35 3.28
C LEU A 34 -9.02 1.11 2.47
N ILE A 35 -8.16 1.17 1.43
CA ILE A 35 -7.95 0.03 0.52
C ILE A 35 -7.55 -1.28 1.23
N PRO A 36 -6.64 -1.29 2.23
CA PRO A 36 -6.30 -2.53 2.95
C PRO A 36 -7.42 -3.06 3.86
N LEU A 37 -8.40 -2.23 4.20
CA LEU A 37 -9.45 -2.52 5.19
C LEU A 37 -10.83 -2.75 4.56
N PHE A 38 -11.05 -2.26 3.34
CA PHE A 38 -12.38 -2.20 2.74
C PHE A 38 -12.84 -3.55 2.17
N PHE A 39 -14.05 -3.95 2.55
CA PHE A 39 -14.78 -5.11 2.02
C PHE A 39 -16.28 -4.89 2.19
N LEU A 40 -17.10 -5.56 1.39
CA LEU A 40 -18.56 -5.57 1.53
C LEU A 40 -19.09 -7.01 1.41
N PRO A 41 -19.93 -7.49 2.34
CA PRO A 41 -20.35 -8.89 2.39
C PRO A 41 -21.48 -9.25 1.41
N TRP A 42 -22.14 -8.29 0.76
CA TRP A 42 -23.32 -8.53 -0.09
C TRP A 42 -23.01 -8.64 -1.59
N THR A 43 -21.76 -8.49 -2.00
CA THR A 43 -21.35 -8.52 -3.41
C THR A 43 -20.82 -9.90 -3.81
N SER A 44 -20.93 -10.25 -5.10
CA SER A 44 -20.45 -11.53 -5.64
C SER A 44 -18.95 -11.78 -5.40
N ASN A 45 -18.14 -10.72 -5.41
CA ASN A 45 -16.76 -10.73 -4.95
C ASN A 45 -16.59 -9.71 -3.82
N TYR A 46 -16.53 -10.22 -2.60
CA TYR A 46 -16.58 -9.44 -1.35
C TYR A 46 -15.33 -8.59 -1.09
N LEU A 47 -14.21 -8.84 -1.77
CA LEU A 47 -12.96 -8.08 -1.59
C LEU A 47 -12.56 -7.30 -2.83
N GLU A 48 -12.20 -7.98 -3.92
CA GLU A 48 -11.49 -7.36 -5.03
C GLU A 48 -12.37 -6.36 -5.78
N LEU A 49 -13.63 -6.72 -6.06
CA LEU A 49 -14.57 -5.84 -6.73
C LEU A 49 -14.79 -4.56 -5.92
N ASN A 50 -15.02 -4.73 -4.61
CA ASN A 50 -15.27 -3.61 -3.70
C ASN A 50 -14.08 -2.66 -3.62
N LYS A 51 -12.86 -3.19 -3.58
CA LYS A 51 -11.64 -2.39 -3.59
C LYS A 51 -11.42 -1.67 -4.92
N GLN A 52 -11.68 -2.33 -6.05
CA GLN A 52 -11.55 -1.71 -7.36
C GLN A 52 -12.56 -0.57 -7.54
N VAL A 53 -13.82 -0.76 -7.10
CA VAL A 53 -14.86 0.28 -7.13
C VAL A 53 -14.51 1.44 -6.19
N LEU A 54 -14.06 1.16 -4.97
CA LEU A 54 -13.61 2.21 -4.05
C LEU A 54 -12.45 3.01 -4.64
N LEU A 55 -11.44 2.31 -5.18
CA LEU A 55 -10.29 2.92 -5.82
C LEU A 55 -10.73 3.79 -7.01
N SER A 56 -11.62 3.30 -7.87
CA SER A 56 -12.07 4.02 -9.06
C SER A 56 -12.80 5.32 -8.71
N VAL A 57 -13.74 5.28 -7.76
CA VAL A 57 -14.50 6.45 -7.31
C VAL A 57 -13.58 7.51 -6.70
N LEU A 58 -12.66 7.11 -5.81
CA LEU A 58 -11.80 8.06 -5.11
C LEU A 58 -10.67 8.61 -6.01
N VAL A 59 -10.11 7.79 -6.90
CA VAL A 59 -9.14 8.27 -7.91
C VAL A 59 -9.80 9.25 -8.86
N PHE A 60 -11.04 8.98 -9.29
CA PHE A 60 -11.81 9.92 -10.09
C PHE A 60 -12.02 11.25 -9.35
N LEU A 61 -12.44 11.22 -8.08
CA LEU A 61 -12.63 12.41 -7.27
C LEU A 61 -11.33 13.22 -7.09
N ALA A 62 -10.22 12.57 -6.79
CA ALA A 62 -8.92 13.22 -6.69
C ALA A 62 -8.46 13.81 -8.05
N SER A 63 -8.80 13.15 -9.16
CA SER A 63 -8.54 13.63 -10.52
C SER A 63 -9.35 14.89 -10.85
N VAL A 64 -10.58 15.00 -10.35
CA VAL A 64 -11.39 16.23 -10.47
C VAL A 64 -10.73 17.37 -9.71
N PHE A 65 -10.30 17.16 -8.45
CA PHE A 65 -9.66 18.21 -7.66
C PHE A 65 -8.35 18.73 -8.26
N ILE A 66 -7.53 17.85 -8.83
CA ILE A 66 -6.30 18.29 -9.50
C ILE A 66 -6.60 19.07 -10.79
N SER A 67 -7.64 18.67 -11.53
CA SER A 67 -8.07 19.37 -12.74
C SER A 67 -8.56 20.78 -12.44
N VAL A 68 -9.43 20.93 -11.43
CA VAL A 68 -9.91 22.24 -10.95
C VAL A 68 -8.73 23.11 -10.48
N LYS A 69 -7.78 22.54 -9.73
CA LYS A 69 -6.57 23.27 -9.30
C LYS A 69 -5.79 23.84 -10.48
N TYR A 70 -5.57 23.05 -11.54
CA TYR A 70 -4.81 23.51 -12.70
C TYR A 70 -5.55 24.58 -13.51
N LEU A 71 -6.87 24.46 -13.65
CA LEU A 71 -7.71 25.50 -14.26
C LEU A 71 -7.64 26.82 -13.49
N SER A 72 -7.63 26.77 -12.15
CA SER A 72 -7.54 27.97 -11.31
C SER A 72 -6.14 28.59 -11.22
N SER A 73 -5.07 27.82 -11.48
CA SER A 73 -3.67 28.26 -11.29
C SER A 73 -2.94 28.64 -12.58
N GLY A 74 -3.62 28.59 -13.73
CA GLY A 74 -3.14 29.21 -14.98
C GLY A 74 -2.02 28.45 -15.71
N GLY A 75 -1.75 27.19 -15.38
CA GLY A 75 -0.83 26.39 -16.18
C GLY A 75 -0.36 25.07 -15.58
N LEU A 76 -0.20 24.08 -16.46
CA LEU A 76 0.39 22.77 -16.17
C LEU A 76 1.91 22.82 -16.35
N LYS A 77 2.67 22.88 -15.26
CA LYS A 77 4.12 22.60 -15.30
C LYS A 77 4.35 21.11 -15.08
N LEU A 78 4.43 20.36 -16.18
CA LEU A 78 4.81 18.95 -16.16
C LEU A 78 6.33 18.86 -16.35
N LYS A 79 7.03 18.32 -15.34
CA LYS A 79 8.43 17.92 -15.46
C LYS A 79 8.46 16.38 -15.46
N PRO A 80 8.46 15.73 -16.63
CA PRO A 80 8.47 14.27 -16.68
C PRO A 80 9.80 13.74 -16.11
N THR A 81 9.70 12.66 -15.36
CA THR A 81 10.85 11.92 -14.81
C THR A 81 11.00 10.56 -15.51
N ILE A 82 12.17 9.94 -15.39
CA ILE A 82 12.44 8.59 -15.95
C ILE A 82 11.45 7.55 -15.39
N ILE A 83 11.04 7.72 -14.12
CA ILE A 83 10.04 6.85 -13.48
C ILE A 83 8.68 7.03 -14.16
N ASP A 84 8.27 8.26 -14.46
CA ASP A 84 7.01 8.51 -15.18
C ASP A 84 7.00 7.85 -16.56
N THR A 85 8.13 7.90 -17.30
CA THR A 85 8.26 7.21 -18.58
C THR A 85 8.12 5.71 -18.42
N SER A 86 8.77 5.12 -17.41
CA SER A 86 8.69 3.67 -17.14
C SER A 86 7.28 3.22 -16.80
N VAL A 87 6.55 4.02 -16.01
CA VAL A 87 5.15 3.77 -15.66
C VAL A 87 4.25 3.86 -16.89
N ILE A 88 4.46 4.83 -17.78
CA ILE A 88 3.70 4.94 -19.03
C ILE A 88 3.99 3.75 -19.96
N THR A 89 5.25 3.34 -20.08
CA THR A 89 5.62 2.13 -20.84
C THR A 89 4.93 0.89 -20.28
N LEU A 90 4.84 0.74 -18.96
CA LEU A 90 4.10 -0.36 -18.33
C LEU A 90 2.63 -0.38 -18.77
N VAL A 91 1.94 0.77 -18.75
CA VAL A 91 0.55 0.88 -19.22
C VAL A 91 0.42 0.44 -20.67
N ILE A 92 1.33 0.86 -21.54
CA ILE A 92 1.30 0.50 -22.96
C ILE A 92 1.48 -1.01 -23.13
N VAL A 93 2.47 -1.61 -22.48
CA VAL A 93 2.74 -3.06 -22.57
C VAL A 93 1.55 -3.86 -22.04
N TYR A 94 1.00 -3.50 -20.88
CA TYR A 94 -0.15 -4.19 -20.30
C TYR A 94 -1.43 -3.99 -21.14
N GLY A 95 -1.61 -2.80 -21.71
CA GLY A 95 -2.73 -2.49 -22.60
C GLY A 95 -2.68 -3.32 -23.89
N LEU A 96 -1.49 -3.43 -24.51
CA LEU A 96 -1.28 -4.31 -25.66
C LEU A 96 -1.52 -5.77 -25.28
N SER A 97 -0.99 -6.23 -24.15
CA SER A 97 -1.24 -7.58 -23.64
C SER A 97 -2.74 -7.86 -23.44
N ALA A 98 -3.50 -6.92 -22.89
CA ALA A 98 -4.94 -7.06 -22.70
C ALA A 98 -5.71 -7.04 -24.04
N ALA A 99 -5.28 -6.23 -25.00
CA ALA A 99 -5.90 -6.13 -26.32
C ALA A 99 -5.68 -7.38 -27.19
N PHE A 100 -4.50 -8.01 -27.10
CA PHE A 100 -4.14 -9.24 -27.82
C PHE A 100 -4.45 -10.53 -27.06
N SER A 101 -4.98 -10.44 -25.85
CA SER A 101 -5.34 -11.61 -25.04
C SER A 101 -6.49 -12.41 -25.66
N VAL A 102 -6.48 -13.73 -25.44
CA VAL A 102 -7.56 -14.66 -25.84
C VAL A 102 -8.91 -14.21 -25.26
N SER A 103 -8.92 -13.78 -24.00
CA SER A 103 -10.10 -13.27 -23.30
C SER A 103 -9.96 -11.77 -23.03
N ARG A 104 -10.17 -10.96 -24.08
CA ARG A 104 -10.07 -9.48 -24.02
C ARG A 104 -10.92 -8.88 -22.90
N TYR A 105 -12.16 -9.35 -22.75
CA TYR A 105 -13.07 -8.87 -21.71
C TYR A 105 -12.52 -9.11 -20.30
N ASN A 106 -12.08 -10.34 -20.02
CA ASN A 106 -11.51 -10.71 -18.71
C ASN A 106 -10.20 -9.98 -18.45
N SER A 107 -9.37 -9.77 -19.48
CA SER A 107 -8.09 -9.08 -19.33
C SER A 107 -8.29 -7.58 -19.04
N PHE A 108 -9.33 -6.98 -19.61
CA PHE A 108 -9.65 -5.57 -19.42
C PHE A 108 -10.32 -5.31 -18.06
N TRP A 109 -11.38 -6.06 -17.74
CA TRP A 109 -12.20 -5.85 -16.54
C TRP A 109 -11.82 -6.71 -15.34
N GLY A 110 -11.16 -7.84 -15.58
CA GLY A 110 -10.79 -8.83 -14.55
C GLY A 110 -11.88 -9.85 -14.20
N TRP A 111 -13.14 -9.59 -14.58
CA TRP A 111 -14.25 -10.50 -14.34
C TRP A 111 -14.37 -11.56 -15.44
N PRO A 112 -14.57 -12.86 -15.15
CA PRO A 112 -14.80 -13.49 -13.84
C PRO A 112 -13.53 -14.06 -13.16
N SER A 113 -12.34 -13.70 -13.64
CA SER A 113 -11.06 -14.19 -13.14
C SER A 113 -10.57 -13.34 -11.95
N SER A 114 -9.37 -12.77 -12.05
CA SER A 114 -8.79 -11.90 -11.03
C SER A 114 -9.06 -10.43 -11.38
N ILE A 115 -9.79 -9.72 -10.51
CA ILE A 115 -10.07 -8.29 -10.68
C ILE A 115 -8.83 -7.47 -10.34
N ALA A 116 -8.02 -7.95 -9.39
CA ALA A 116 -6.76 -7.33 -9.00
C ALA A 116 -5.76 -7.24 -10.17
N ASP A 117 -5.73 -8.25 -11.05
CA ASP A 117 -4.76 -8.35 -12.17
C ASP A 117 -5.25 -7.68 -13.46
N SER A 118 -6.44 -7.08 -13.43
CA SER A 118 -7.05 -6.46 -14.61
C SER A 118 -6.33 -5.19 -15.06
N PHE A 119 -6.40 -4.92 -16.36
CA PHE A 119 -5.90 -3.67 -16.93
C PHE A 119 -6.57 -2.44 -16.31
N THR A 120 -7.85 -2.52 -15.97
CA THR A 120 -8.59 -1.47 -15.27
C THR A 120 -7.95 -1.13 -13.92
N THR A 121 -7.65 -2.14 -13.10
CA THR A 121 -6.96 -1.93 -11.80
C THR A 121 -5.59 -1.31 -12.00
N LEU A 122 -4.82 -1.75 -13.00
CA LEU A 122 -3.53 -1.17 -13.32
C LEU A 122 -3.63 0.31 -13.69
N ILE A 123 -4.56 0.70 -14.58
CA ILE A 123 -4.76 2.11 -14.94
C ILE A 123 -5.09 2.95 -13.70
N LEU A 124 -5.95 2.45 -12.82
CA LEU A 124 -6.32 3.16 -11.59
C LEU A 124 -5.12 3.34 -10.65
N LEU A 125 -4.27 2.33 -10.51
CA LEU A 125 -3.04 2.43 -9.72
C LEU A 125 -2.03 3.40 -10.34
N VAL A 126 -1.92 3.45 -11.67
CA VAL A 126 -1.05 4.40 -12.39
C VAL A 126 -1.57 5.83 -12.25
N LEU A 127 -2.88 6.05 -12.36
CA LEU A 127 -3.49 7.35 -12.07
C LEU A 127 -3.26 7.76 -10.63
N LEU A 128 -3.41 6.83 -9.68
CA LEU A 128 -3.10 7.07 -8.27
C LEU A 128 -1.62 7.45 -8.09
N TYR A 129 -0.68 6.77 -8.75
CA TYR A 129 0.74 7.14 -8.73
C TYR A 129 0.95 8.60 -9.13
N PHE A 130 0.40 9.03 -10.27
CA PHE A 130 0.53 10.42 -10.73
C PHE A 130 -0.09 11.40 -9.74
N LEU A 131 -1.27 11.09 -9.20
CA LEU A 131 -1.91 11.92 -8.18
C LEU A 131 -1.02 12.04 -6.93
N VAL A 132 -0.48 10.93 -6.42
CA VAL A 132 0.41 10.91 -5.26
C VAL A 132 1.63 11.78 -5.50
N VAL A 133 2.32 11.60 -6.64
CA VAL A 133 3.48 12.43 -7.00
C VAL A 133 3.07 13.91 -7.03
N LYS A 134 1.91 14.27 -7.58
CA LYS A 134 1.45 15.67 -7.65
C LYS A 134 1.10 16.28 -6.30
N PHE A 135 0.42 15.55 -5.41
CA PHE A 135 -0.05 16.09 -4.14
C PHE A 135 0.97 15.96 -3.00
N PHE A 136 1.78 14.91 -2.98
CA PHE A 136 2.66 14.55 -1.86
C PHE A 136 4.13 14.88 -2.11
N HIS A 137 4.40 16.12 -2.51
CA HIS A 137 5.77 16.61 -2.61
C HIS A 137 6.35 16.95 -1.23
N GLY A 138 7.59 16.54 -1.00
CA GLY A 138 8.37 16.87 0.20
C GLY A 138 8.24 15.89 1.36
N LYS A 139 9.26 15.90 2.23
CA LYS A 139 9.45 14.93 3.33
C LYS A 139 8.23 14.81 4.25
N LYS A 140 7.64 15.93 4.69
CA LYS A 140 6.50 15.92 5.61
C LYS A 140 5.28 15.21 5.03
N ASN A 141 4.96 15.48 3.77
CA ASN A 141 3.81 14.88 3.09
C ASN A 141 4.06 13.38 2.85
N ALA A 142 5.28 13.00 2.45
CA ALA A 142 5.65 11.60 2.31
C ALA A 142 5.49 10.82 3.64
N VAL A 143 5.98 11.38 4.76
CA VAL A 143 5.77 10.75 6.09
C VAL A 143 4.30 10.60 6.42
N LEU A 144 3.48 11.62 6.13
CA LEU A 144 2.05 11.58 6.35
C LEU A 144 1.40 10.46 5.52
N PHE A 145 1.65 10.40 4.21
CA PHE A 145 1.18 9.33 3.32
C PHE A 145 1.54 7.94 3.86
N LEU A 146 2.82 7.74 4.22
CA LEU A 146 3.34 6.47 4.72
C LEU A 146 2.74 6.10 6.09
N SER A 147 2.44 7.10 6.93
CA SER A 147 1.79 6.86 8.23
C SER A 147 0.34 6.37 8.10
N TYR A 148 -0.42 6.86 7.10
CA TYR A 148 -1.76 6.34 6.82
C TYR A 148 -1.71 4.88 6.33
N LEU A 149 -0.74 4.55 5.46
CA LEU A 149 -0.53 3.15 5.02
C LEU A 149 -0.13 2.24 6.17
N ALA A 150 0.79 2.69 7.04
CA ALA A 150 1.20 1.94 8.21
C ALA A 150 0.05 1.73 9.20
N ALA A 151 -0.80 2.74 9.39
CA ALA A 151 -1.97 2.64 10.27
C ALA A 151 -3.03 1.68 9.72
N SER A 152 -3.36 1.77 8.43
CA SER A 152 -4.31 0.83 7.82
C SER A 152 -3.76 -0.59 7.78
N GLY A 153 -2.46 -0.73 7.49
CA GLY A 153 -1.81 -2.01 7.47
C GLY A 153 -1.73 -2.68 8.84
N PHE A 154 -1.42 -1.90 9.88
CA PHE A 154 -1.51 -2.36 11.26
C PHE A 154 -2.91 -2.88 11.61
N LEU A 155 -3.96 -2.11 11.30
CA LEU A 155 -5.33 -2.52 11.57
C LEU A 155 -5.73 -3.79 10.81
N ALA A 156 -5.30 -3.93 9.56
CA ALA A 156 -5.58 -5.12 8.74
C ALA A 156 -4.90 -6.37 9.31
N VAL A 157 -3.65 -6.26 9.76
CA VAL A 157 -2.91 -7.39 10.36
C VAL A 157 -3.47 -7.71 11.74
N LEU A 158 -3.81 -6.70 12.55
CA LEU A 158 -4.47 -6.90 13.84
C LEU A 158 -5.79 -7.64 13.68
N PHE A 159 -6.61 -7.23 12.70
CA PHE A 159 -7.85 -7.91 12.36
C PHE A 159 -7.61 -9.38 12.00
N ASN A 160 -6.62 -9.66 11.14
CA ASN A 160 -6.28 -11.03 10.77
C ASN A 160 -5.82 -11.88 11.96
N ILE A 161 -5.03 -11.32 12.88
CA ILE A 161 -4.62 -12.02 14.11
C ILE A 161 -5.84 -12.39 14.94
N LEU A 162 -6.77 -11.45 15.17
CA LEU A 162 -8.00 -11.72 15.91
C LEU A 162 -8.82 -12.83 15.23
N GLN A 163 -8.87 -12.83 13.90
CA GLN A 163 -9.54 -13.87 13.12
C GLN A 163 -8.91 -15.25 13.31
N LEU A 164 -7.58 -15.34 13.33
CA LEU A 164 -6.86 -16.59 13.56
C LEU A 164 -7.11 -17.18 14.96
N PHE A 165 -7.38 -16.34 15.95
CA PHE A 165 -7.80 -16.77 17.29
C PHE A 165 -9.29 -17.11 17.41
N GLY A 166 -10.06 -17.03 16.31
CA GLY A 166 -11.50 -17.32 16.29
C GLY A 166 -12.37 -16.20 16.86
N ASN A 167 -11.81 -15.00 17.09
CA ASN A 167 -12.59 -13.84 17.53
C ASN A 167 -13.18 -13.10 16.32
N PHE A 168 -14.38 -13.51 15.92
CA PHE A 168 -15.09 -12.94 14.77
C PHE A 168 -15.79 -11.62 15.14
N ILE A 169 -15.19 -10.50 14.71
CA ILE A 169 -15.71 -9.14 15.02
C ILE A 169 -17.04 -8.88 14.30
N PHE A 170 -17.18 -9.39 13.07
CA PHE A 170 -18.31 -9.10 12.20
C PHE A 170 -19.36 -10.22 12.18
N PRO A 171 -20.66 -9.88 12.08
CA PRO A 171 -21.75 -10.87 12.24
C PRO A 171 -22.05 -11.68 10.97
N TRP A 172 -21.41 -11.38 9.84
CA TRP A 172 -21.70 -12.02 8.54
C TRP A 172 -21.03 -13.39 8.43
N ASP A 173 -21.67 -14.34 7.73
CA ASP A 173 -21.17 -15.73 7.69
C ASP A 173 -19.83 -15.86 6.96
N ILE A 174 -19.61 -15.06 5.92
CA ILE A 174 -18.33 -14.97 5.20
C ILE A 174 -17.19 -14.56 6.14
N THR A 175 -17.50 -13.70 7.12
CA THR A 175 -16.53 -13.20 8.10
C THR A 175 -16.37 -14.10 9.32
N LYS A 176 -17.07 -15.24 9.40
CA LYS A 176 -16.95 -16.24 10.50
C LYS A 176 -16.06 -17.42 10.10
N THR A 177 -14.95 -17.13 9.44
CA THR A 177 -13.97 -18.16 9.02
C THR A 177 -12.56 -17.71 9.38
N ILE A 178 -11.73 -18.60 9.92
CA ILE A 178 -10.37 -18.26 10.36
C ILE A 178 -9.45 -17.77 9.23
N THR A 179 -9.82 -18.02 7.97
CA THR A 179 -9.07 -17.62 6.78
C THR A 179 -9.50 -16.26 6.23
N PHE A 180 -10.65 -15.73 6.64
CA PHE A 180 -11.14 -14.44 6.17
C PHE A 180 -10.25 -13.30 6.68
N ASN A 181 -9.86 -12.41 5.78
CA ASN A 181 -9.07 -11.23 6.11
C ASN A 181 -9.41 -10.10 5.12
N THR A 182 -9.08 -8.86 5.46
CA THR A 182 -9.43 -7.70 4.63
C THR A 182 -8.47 -7.48 3.46
N ILE A 183 -7.34 -8.17 3.38
CA ILE A 183 -6.32 -7.94 2.35
C ILE A 183 -6.60 -8.81 1.11
N GLY A 184 -6.90 -10.09 1.31
CA GLY A 184 -7.07 -11.07 0.24
C GLY A 184 -6.87 -12.49 0.77
N THR A 185 -5.85 -13.17 0.27
CA THR A 185 -5.47 -14.49 0.81
C THR A 185 -4.59 -14.33 2.06
N PRO A 186 -4.52 -15.35 2.94
CA PRO A 186 -3.54 -15.34 4.05
C PRO A 186 -2.10 -15.12 3.58
N TYR A 187 -1.73 -15.65 2.41
CA TYR A 187 -0.39 -15.42 1.84
C TYR A 187 -0.16 -13.96 1.44
N SER A 188 -1.19 -13.30 0.90
CA SER A 188 -1.16 -11.87 0.60
C SER A 188 -0.98 -11.04 1.88
N VAL A 189 -1.60 -11.42 2.99
CA VAL A 189 -1.39 -10.78 4.30
C VAL A 189 0.06 -10.92 4.75
N ALA A 190 0.66 -12.11 4.61
CA ALA A 190 2.06 -12.32 4.98
C ALA A 190 3.02 -11.45 4.16
N ILE A 191 2.86 -11.42 2.83
CA ILE A 191 3.68 -10.55 1.95
C ILE A 191 3.49 -9.09 2.34
N PHE A 192 2.24 -8.67 2.56
CA PHE A 192 1.93 -7.30 2.95
C PHE A 192 2.56 -6.93 4.31
N SER A 193 2.53 -7.83 5.30
CA SER A 193 3.22 -7.65 6.58
C SER A 193 4.73 -7.52 6.41
N ALA A 194 5.35 -8.31 5.52
CA ALA A 194 6.78 -8.21 5.22
C ALA A 194 7.14 -6.81 4.70
N VAL A 195 6.41 -6.32 3.70
CA VAL A 195 6.61 -4.99 3.08
C VAL A 195 6.41 -3.84 4.07
N LEU A 196 5.51 -3.99 5.05
CA LEU A 196 5.25 -2.96 6.06
C LEU A 196 6.35 -2.82 7.12
N LEU A 197 7.15 -3.85 7.38
CA LEU A 197 8.18 -3.79 8.43
C LEU A 197 9.28 -2.74 8.15
N PRO A 198 9.93 -2.69 6.96
CA PRO A 198 10.87 -1.62 6.63
C PRO A 198 10.21 -0.24 6.72
N LEU A 199 8.95 -0.12 6.29
CA LEU A 199 8.18 1.11 6.37
C LEU A 199 8.06 1.61 7.82
N ILE A 200 7.67 0.75 8.76
CA ILE A 200 7.56 1.07 10.18
C ILE A 200 8.91 1.58 10.73
N ILE A 201 10.02 0.93 10.37
CA ILE A 201 11.36 1.36 10.80
C ILE A 201 11.67 2.77 10.30
N THR A 202 11.37 3.09 9.04
CA THR A 202 11.60 4.45 8.49
C THR A 202 10.74 5.53 9.16
N LEU A 203 9.52 5.18 9.60
CA LEU A 203 8.63 6.09 10.32
C LEU A 203 9.12 6.33 11.76
N ILE A 204 9.64 5.30 12.42
CA ILE A 204 10.20 5.39 13.79
C ILE A 204 11.30 6.46 13.90
N LEU A 205 12.12 6.61 12.85
CA LEU A 205 13.20 7.59 12.77
C LEU A 205 12.70 9.04 12.79
N GLN A 206 11.48 9.27 12.31
CA GLN A 206 10.89 10.59 12.15
C GLN A 206 9.84 10.88 13.23
N ALA A 207 9.51 9.89 14.05
CA ALA A 207 8.49 9.96 15.09
C ALA A 207 8.98 10.63 16.37
N THR A 208 8.05 11.33 17.03
CA THR A 208 8.20 11.82 18.41
C THR A 208 8.21 10.63 19.39
N LYS A 209 8.63 10.86 20.65
CA LYS A 209 8.79 9.79 21.65
C LYS A 209 7.53 8.91 21.81
N ILE A 210 6.35 9.51 21.88
CA ILE A 210 5.08 8.78 22.09
C ILE A 210 4.71 7.97 20.84
N ILE A 211 4.73 8.62 19.66
CA ILE A 211 4.41 7.97 18.38
C ILE A 211 5.40 6.84 18.11
N ARG A 212 6.66 7.00 18.52
CA ARG A 212 7.70 5.97 18.37
C ARG A 212 7.34 4.68 19.10
N TRP A 213 6.84 4.76 20.34
CA TRP A 213 6.39 3.58 21.09
C TRP A 213 5.20 2.89 20.42
N LEU A 214 4.25 3.67 19.90
CA LEU A 214 3.12 3.12 19.13
C LEU A 214 3.60 2.39 17.87
N LEU A 215 4.58 2.94 17.16
CA LEU A 215 5.16 2.30 15.98
C LEU A 215 5.96 1.03 16.32
N TYR A 216 6.65 0.98 17.46
CA TYR A 216 7.28 -0.26 17.92
C TYR A 216 6.24 -1.35 18.20
N ALA A 217 5.15 -0.99 18.89
CA ALA A 217 4.04 -1.93 19.15
C ALA A 217 3.39 -2.41 17.84
N ALA A 218 3.16 -1.49 16.89
CA ALA A 218 2.62 -1.82 15.58
C ALA A 218 3.55 -2.76 14.80
N GLY A 219 4.86 -2.47 14.78
CA GLY A 219 5.87 -3.33 14.14
C GLY A 219 5.92 -4.73 14.76
N LEU A 220 5.81 -4.83 16.08
CA LEU A 220 5.75 -6.12 16.77
C LEU A 220 4.50 -6.93 16.39
N ILE A 221 3.34 -6.28 16.35
CA ILE A 221 2.07 -6.91 15.94
C ILE A 221 2.14 -7.36 14.48
N ILE A 222 2.71 -6.55 13.59
CA ILE A 222 2.90 -6.91 12.17
C ILE A 222 3.84 -8.11 12.04
N LEU A 223 4.95 -8.12 12.78
CA LEU A 223 5.89 -9.26 12.80
C LEU A 223 5.22 -10.52 13.35
N LEU A 224 4.41 -10.41 14.41
CA LEU A 224 3.66 -11.53 14.97
C LEU A 224 2.67 -12.09 13.95
N GLY A 225 1.94 -11.23 13.22
CA GLY A 225 1.07 -11.66 12.14
C GLY A 225 1.82 -12.41 11.03
N LEU A 226 3.02 -11.95 10.66
CA LEU A 226 3.88 -12.64 9.71
C LEU A 226 4.33 -14.02 10.22
N VAL A 227 4.73 -14.12 11.49
CA VAL A 227 5.11 -15.39 12.13
C VAL A 227 3.95 -16.38 12.17
N MET A 228 2.73 -15.93 12.49
CA MET A 228 1.56 -16.81 12.58
C MET A 228 1.19 -17.44 11.23
N ILE A 229 1.29 -16.69 10.13
CA ILE A 229 1.00 -17.21 8.79
C ILE A 229 2.18 -18.04 8.26
N ASN A 230 3.40 -17.68 8.66
CA ASN A 230 4.64 -18.38 8.37
C ASN A 230 4.90 -18.66 6.87
N PHE A 231 4.58 -17.73 5.98
CA PHE A 231 4.72 -17.95 4.53
C PHE A 231 6.17 -17.76 4.03
N ALA A 232 6.76 -18.78 3.40
CA ALA A 232 8.17 -18.79 2.98
C ALA A 232 8.56 -17.60 2.08
N PHE A 233 7.73 -17.28 1.08
CA PHE A 233 8.02 -16.16 0.18
C PHE A 233 7.96 -14.81 0.89
N ALA A 234 7.11 -14.64 1.91
CA ALA A 234 7.09 -13.40 2.69
C ALA A 234 8.39 -13.21 3.48
N TRP A 235 9.00 -14.28 3.97
CA TRP A 235 10.33 -14.22 4.60
C TRP A 235 11.44 -13.85 3.62
N ILE A 236 11.39 -14.36 2.38
CA ILE A 236 12.33 -13.99 1.33
C ILE A 236 12.18 -12.50 0.97
N VAL A 237 10.95 -12.02 0.81
CA VAL A 237 10.65 -10.59 0.57
C VAL A 237 11.23 -9.74 1.69
N LEU A 238 10.95 -10.08 2.96
CA LEU A 238 11.50 -9.37 4.11
C LEU A 238 13.03 -9.36 4.10
N ALA A 239 13.66 -10.49 3.78
CA ALA A 239 15.12 -10.58 3.74
C ALA A 239 15.73 -9.65 2.68
N ILE A 240 15.15 -9.61 1.47
CA ILE A 240 15.59 -8.72 0.40
C ILE A 240 15.43 -7.25 0.82
N GLU A 241 14.29 -6.88 1.40
CA GLU A 241 14.04 -5.51 1.83
C GLU A 241 14.95 -5.07 2.98
N MET A 242 15.21 -5.95 3.95
CA MET A 242 16.15 -5.68 5.04
C MET A 242 17.58 -5.52 4.51
N LEU A 243 17.98 -6.33 3.53
CA LEU A 243 19.29 -6.20 2.89
C LEU A 243 19.43 -4.85 2.17
N LEU A 244 18.42 -4.47 1.37
CA LEU A 244 18.39 -3.17 0.69
C LEU A 244 18.41 -2.02 1.71
N MET A 245 17.60 -2.11 2.76
CA MET A 245 17.53 -1.10 3.81
C MET A 245 18.86 -0.96 4.55
N PHE A 246 19.58 -2.06 4.80
CA PHE A 246 20.91 -2.04 5.40
C PHE A 246 21.91 -1.30 4.53
N PHE A 247 22.01 -1.63 3.23
CA PHE A 247 22.94 -0.97 2.32
C PHE A 247 22.62 0.51 2.13
N ILE A 248 21.35 0.88 1.96
CA ILE A 248 20.91 2.28 1.85
C ILE A 248 21.19 3.02 3.17
N GLY A 249 20.87 2.40 4.32
CA GLY A 249 21.10 2.97 5.64
C GLY A 249 22.58 3.28 5.88
N MET A 250 23.45 2.34 5.53
CA MET A 250 24.90 2.50 5.61
C MET A 250 25.43 3.56 4.66
N TYR A 251 24.94 3.61 3.42
CA TYR A 251 25.39 4.60 2.42
C TYR A 251 24.97 6.03 2.78
N VAL A 252 23.72 6.22 3.24
CA VAL A 252 23.16 7.56 3.49
C VAL A 252 23.53 8.10 4.87
N PHE A 253 23.51 7.27 5.92
CA PHE A 253 23.66 7.72 7.30
C PHE A 253 24.92 7.19 7.99
N GLY A 254 25.64 6.24 7.36
CA GLY A 254 26.72 5.51 7.99
C GLY A 254 26.27 4.75 9.25
N ALA A 255 27.23 4.32 10.05
CA ALA A 255 26.97 3.64 11.33
C ALA A 255 26.42 4.57 12.43
N LYS A 256 26.18 5.85 12.14
CA LYS A 256 25.72 6.85 13.12
C LYS A 256 24.30 6.56 13.62
N ASN A 257 23.44 6.02 12.76
CA ASN A 257 22.06 5.72 13.11
C ASN A 257 21.88 4.23 13.43
N ARG A 258 22.07 3.88 14.70
CA ARG A 258 22.04 2.48 15.18
C ARG A 258 20.80 1.71 14.75
N LEU A 259 19.63 2.37 14.67
CA LEU A 259 18.39 1.68 14.27
C LEU A 259 18.43 1.18 12.81
N LEU A 260 19.00 1.98 11.89
CA LEU A 260 19.10 1.62 10.47
C LEU A 260 20.12 0.50 10.18
N VAL A 261 20.97 0.19 11.16
CA VAL A 261 21.95 -0.89 11.06
C VAL A 261 21.43 -2.12 11.80
N VAL A 262 21.02 -1.96 13.06
CA VAL A 262 20.65 -3.08 13.93
C VAL A 262 19.30 -3.69 13.55
N ALA A 263 18.27 -2.87 13.28
CA ALA A 263 16.94 -3.41 13.01
C ALA A 263 16.92 -4.28 11.73
N PRO A 264 17.54 -3.86 10.61
CA PRO A 264 17.64 -4.73 9.44
C PRO A 264 18.42 -6.01 9.68
N VAL A 265 19.55 -5.98 10.41
CA VAL A 265 20.34 -7.19 10.70
C VAL A 265 19.56 -8.19 11.56
N VAL A 266 18.84 -7.71 12.58
CA VAL A 266 18.01 -8.56 13.44
C VAL A 266 16.87 -9.19 12.63
N LEU A 267 16.12 -8.39 11.86
CA LEU A 267 15.01 -8.88 11.06
C LEU A 267 15.46 -9.79 9.91
N LEU A 268 16.63 -9.53 9.31
CA LEU A 268 17.26 -10.41 8.32
C LEU A 268 17.57 -11.77 8.95
N SER A 269 18.14 -11.79 10.16
CA SER A 269 18.45 -13.02 10.88
C SER A 269 17.18 -13.85 11.16
N VAL A 270 16.11 -13.17 11.61
CA VAL A 270 14.79 -13.80 11.81
C VAL A 270 14.24 -14.34 10.50
N ALA A 271 14.29 -13.56 9.42
CA ALA A 271 13.78 -13.97 8.11
C ALA A 271 14.49 -15.22 7.57
N ILE A 272 15.83 -15.27 7.67
CA ILE A 272 16.63 -16.43 7.25
C ILE A 272 16.26 -17.66 8.09
N PHE A 273 16.14 -17.52 9.41
CA PHE A 273 15.78 -18.62 10.29
C PHE A 273 14.44 -19.26 9.91
N PHE A 274 13.39 -18.45 9.70
CA PHE A 274 12.07 -18.96 9.34
C PHE A 274 11.99 -19.50 7.91
N ALA A 275 12.63 -18.81 6.95
CA ALA A 275 12.71 -19.30 5.57
C ALA A 275 13.40 -20.68 5.51
N TRP A 276 14.48 -20.84 6.28
CA TRP A 276 15.20 -22.11 6.37
C TRP A 276 14.38 -23.21 7.04
N ASN A 277 13.81 -22.95 8.22
CA ASN A 277 13.13 -23.99 9.01
C ASN A 277 11.96 -24.64 8.24
N ARG A 278 11.21 -23.86 7.45
CA ARG A 278 10.06 -24.39 6.69
C ARG A 278 10.46 -25.36 5.57
N THR A 279 11.59 -25.14 4.89
CA THR A 279 12.04 -26.05 3.81
C THR A 279 12.29 -27.46 4.32
N ARG A 280 12.75 -27.60 5.58
CA ARG A 280 12.93 -28.92 6.22
C ARG A 280 11.61 -29.65 6.47
N TYR A 281 10.58 -28.96 6.97
CA TYR A 281 9.28 -29.59 7.23
C TYR A 281 8.63 -30.15 5.97
N VAL A 282 8.72 -29.44 4.84
CA VAL A 282 8.18 -29.90 3.56
C VAL A 282 8.94 -31.11 3.03
N HIS A 283 10.27 -31.12 3.14
CA HIS A 283 11.09 -32.28 2.76
C HIS A 283 10.78 -33.53 3.58
N VAL A 284 10.58 -33.40 4.90
CA VAL A 284 10.26 -34.54 5.77
C VAL A 284 8.89 -35.14 5.41
N GLN A 285 7.88 -34.30 5.13
CA GLN A 285 6.56 -34.79 4.73
C GLN A 285 6.57 -35.50 3.37
N LEU A 286 7.32 -34.98 2.39
CA LEU A 286 7.44 -35.62 1.08
C LEU A 286 8.13 -36.99 1.16
N CYS A 287 9.17 -37.13 1.99
CA CYS A 287 9.79 -38.43 2.26
C CYS A 287 8.80 -39.42 2.89
N GLN A 288 7.94 -38.99 3.82
CA GLN A 288 6.96 -39.89 4.44
C GLN A 288 5.85 -40.32 3.47
N ILE A 289 5.40 -39.45 2.58
CA ILE A 289 4.39 -39.80 1.57
C ILE A 289 4.95 -40.81 0.55
N GLN A 290 6.21 -40.65 0.14
CA GLN A 290 6.87 -41.60 -0.78
C GLN A 290 7.11 -42.98 -0.14
N THR A 291 7.34 -43.07 1.17
CA THR A 291 7.46 -44.36 1.86
C THR A 291 6.14 -45.11 2.02
N VAL A 292 5.01 -44.40 2.08
CA VAL A 292 3.68 -45.01 2.20
C VAL A 292 3.11 -45.42 0.83
N GLY A 293 3.46 -44.72 -0.25
CA GLY A 293 3.04 -45.08 -1.61
C GLY A 293 3.79 -46.26 -2.25
N ASN A 294 4.82 -46.80 -1.59
CA ASN A 294 5.63 -47.94 -2.04
C ASN A 294 5.41 -49.22 -1.21
N GLN A 295 4.38 -49.25 -0.36
CA GLN A 295 3.88 -50.44 0.33
C GLN A 295 2.54 -50.84 -0.27
#